data_AF-A0A367WTK6-F1
#
_entry.id   AF-A0A367WTK6-F1
#
_cell.length_a   1.000
_cell.length_b   1.000
_cell.length_c   1.000
_cell.angle_alpha   90.00
_cell.angle_beta   90.00
_cell.angle_gamma   90.00
#
_symmetry.space_group_name_H-M   'P 1'
#
loop_
_entity.id
_entity.type
_entity.pdbx_description
1 polymer ?
#
loop_
_entity_poly.entity_id
_entity_poly.type
_entity_poly.pdbx_seq_one_letter_code
_entity_poly.pdbx_strand_id
1 'polypeptide(L)'
;MLSLSGVYLHGGVMVLILSFRTVALTIVVIVCGVFSITTTMASEPAPSGANRAHIRVGNVVHVTPTWLSTLSSQQARFYNVLVASPDMDWHDGMPFDRMMSLYNQGNLDCIVAEGYRALEGTIISRHDVLFELVIFGRTGDSLLDRNVITVGYLATLPKLEMPFAQPIEWYGLRTIRQGAELVRVGRIDVLVAHAGLFDEDPLIEQMPFPPVHVVVLTLQCHDTPENRSFLSSFDRRMDTERERVENLPGSHQLLLQFMSY
;
A
#
# COMPACT_ATOMS: atom_id res chain seq x y z
N MET A 1 24.12 -46.27 -41.26
CA MET A 1 24.74 -47.59 -41.51
C MET A 1 24.81 -48.32 -40.18
N LEU A 2 24.15 -49.47 -40.08
CA LEU A 2 24.17 -50.35 -38.91
C LEU A 2 25.57 -50.94 -38.73
N SER A 3 26.06 -51.03 -37.48
CA SER A 3 26.94 -52.12 -37.08
C SER A 3 26.81 -52.41 -35.58
N LEU A 4 26.57 -53.70 -35.32
CA LEU A 4 26.51 -54.49 -34.08
C LEU A 4 27.72 -54.18 -33.16
N SER A 5 27.62 -54.05 -31.83
CA SER A 5 27.25 -54.97 -30.74
C SER A 5 28.45 -55.08 -29.81
N GLY A 6 28.26 -54.79 -28.53
CA GLY A 6 29.28 -54.97 -27.51
C GLY A 6 28.69 -54.80 -26.11
N VAL A 7 28.14 -55.88 -25.57
CA VAL A 7 27.74 -55.98 -24.16
C VAL A 7 29.00 -56.29 -23.36
N TYR A 8 29.33 -55.47 -22.36
CA TYR A 8 30.33 -55.81 -21.35
C TYR A 8 29.70 -55.70 -19.96
N LEU A 9 29.58 -56.85 -19.30
CA LEU A 9 29.28 -57.00 -17.88
C LEU A 9 30.59 -57.01 -17.08
N HIS A 10 30.73 -56.06 -16.16
CA HIS A 10 31.39 -56.29 -14.87
C HIS A 10 30.97 -55.15 -13.92
N GLY A 11 30.31 -55.49 -12.81
CA GLY A 11 30.06 -54.53 -11.73
C GLY A 11 28.78 -53.69 -11.84
N GLY A 12 27.64 -54.33 -12.11
CA GLY A 12 26.39 -54.09 -11.36
C GLY A 12 25.83 -52.67 -11.18
N VAL A 13 25.96 -51.75 -12.14
CA VAL A 13 25.09 -50.57 -12.26
C VAL A 13 24.93 -50.21 -13.74
N MET A 14 23.75 -50.44 -14.32
CA MET A 14 23.42 -50.00 -15.67
C MET A 14 22.56 -48.75 -15.60
N VAL A 15 23.19 -47.58 -15.76
CA VAL A 15 22.50 -46.30 -15.94
C VAL A 15 22.14 -46.16 -17.40
N LEU A 16 20.87 -46.35 -17.73
CA LEU A 16 20.33 -46.08 -19.08
C LEU A 16 19.74 -44.67 -19.08
N ILE A 17 20.51 -43.69 -19.56
CA ILE A 17 19.99 -42.34 -19.84
C ILE A 17 19.35 -42.39 -21.22
N LEU A 18 18.02 -42.52 -21.27
CA LEU A 18 17.25 -42.26 -22.48
C LEU A 18 16.59 -40.89 -22.38
N SER A 19 17.02 -40.02 -23.27
CA SER A 19 16.49 -38.69 -23.51
C SER A 19 15.34 -38.74 -24.51
N PHE A 20 14.43 -37.78 -24.38
CA PHE A 20 13.33 -37.36 -25.27
C PHE A 20 11.92 -37.94 -25.07
N ARG A 21 11.10 -37.07 -24.46
CA ARG A 21 9.79 -36.56 -24.90
C ARG A 21 8.66 -37.54 -25.23
N THR A 22 7.54 -37.28 -24.54
CA THR A 22 6.13 -37.57 -24.89
C THR A 22 5.66 -38.97 -24.53
N VAL A 23 4.82 -39.08 -23.50
CA VAL A 23 3.44 -39.60 -23.56
C VAL A 23 2.85 -39.56 -22.14
N ALA A 24 1.58 -39.18 -22.09
CA ALA A 24 0.77 -38.95 -20.91
C ALA A 24 0.36 -40.25 -20.18
N LEU A 25 -0.01 -40.08 -18.91
CA LEU A 25 -1.11 -40.78 -18.23
C LEU A 25 -1.00 -42.31 -18.01
N THR A 26 -0.68 -42.76 -16.79
CA THR A 26 -1.32 -43.90 -16.06
C THR A 26 -0.67 -44.03 -14.66
N ILE A 27 -1.38 -43.76 -13.57
CA ILE A 27 -2.21 -44.66 -12.73
C ILE A 27 -1.40 -45.70 -11.89
N VAL A 28 -1.33 -45.38 -10.59
CA VAL A 28 -1.68 -46.16 -9.37
C VAL A 28 -1.53 -47.70 -9.35
N VAL A 29 -0.96 -48.19 -8.23
CA VAL A 29 -1.38 -49.31 -7.33
C VAL A 29 -0.18 -50.24 -7.00
N ILE A 30 0.49 -50.02 -5.85
CA ILE A 30 0.42 -50.77 -4.57
C ILE A 30 0.92 -52.23 -4.69
N VAL A 31 1.80 -52.65 -3.76
CA VAL A 31 1.59 -53.79 -2.82
C VAL A 31 2.90 -54.22 -2.12
N CYS A 32 2.80 -54.23 -0.78
CA CYS A 32 3.49 -55.06 0.21
C CYS A 32 4.94 -54.77 0.63
N GLY A 33 5.04 -54.23 1.84
CA GLY A 33 6.15 -54.42 2.76
C GLY A 33 5.71 -54.11 4.18
N VAL A 34 4.77 -54.90 4.71
CA VAL A 34 4.33 -54.84 6.11
C VAL A 34 5.48 -55.32 6.99
N PHE A 35 6.02 -54.44 7.83
CA PHE A 35 6.63 -54.82 9.10
C PHE A 35 6.20 -53.82 10.17
N SER A 36 5.23 -54.25 10.99
CA SER A 36 4.80 -53.59 12.21
C SER A 36 5.71 -54.00 13.36
N ILE A 37 6.30 -53.05 14.10
CA ILE A 37 6.61 -53.21 15.53
C ILE A 37 6.34 -51.87 16.28
N THR A 38 5.18 -51.85 16.93
CA THR A 38 4.80 -51.21 18.22
C THR A 38 5.41 -49.87 18.68
N THR A 39 4.54 -48.85 18.67
CA THR A 39 4.25 -47.84 19.72
C THR A 39 5.38 -47.32 20.62
N THR A 40 5.79 -46.08 20.34
CA THR A 40 5.80 -45.01 21.34
C THR A 40 5.15 -43.79 20.71
N MET A 41 4.02 -43.36 21.27
CA MET A 41 3.46 -42.03 21.04
C MET A 41 4.41 -41.02 21.69
N ALA A 42 5.52 -40.72 21.02
CA ALA A 42 6.15 -39.43 21.16
C ALA A 42 5.39 -38.53 20.17
N SER A 43 4.42 -37.78 20.68
CA SER A 43 4.02 -36.55 20.01
C SER A 43 5.30 -35.74 19.83
N GLU A 44 5.86 -35.77 18.62
CA GLU A 44 6.78 -34.73 18.19
C GLU A 44 6.12 -33.41 18.58
N PRO A 45 6.78 -32.55 19.38
CA PRO A 45 6.28 -31.20 19.53
C PRO A 45 6.17 -30.66 18.11
N ALA A 46 4.93 -30.37 17.68
CA ALA A 46 4.69 -29.60 16.47
C ALA A 46 5.71 -28.45 16.49
N PRO A 47 6.42 -28.19 15.38
CA PRO A 47 7.43 -27.14 15.37
C PRO A 47 6.79 -25.87 15.91
N SER A 48 7.15 -25.53 17.15
CA SER A 48 6.71 -24.33 17.85
C SER A 48 7.54 -23.21 17.26
N GLY A 49 7.11 -22.84 16.09
CA GLY A 49 7.76 -21.94 15.16
C GLY A 49 6.76 -21.76 14.04
N ALA A 50 5.56 -21.28 14.39
CA ALA A 50 4.74 -20.59 13.42
C ALA A 50 5.67 -19.51 12.86
N ASN A 51 6.18 -19.76 11.66
CA ASN A 51 6.73 -18.74 10.81
C ASN A 51 5.52 -17.82 10.58
N ARG A 52 5.30 -16.84 11.47
CA ARG A 52 4.18 -15.93 11.37
C ARG A 52 4.36 -15.29 10.01
N ALA A 53 3.47 -15.62 9.07
CA ALA A 53 3.49 -15.00 7.76
C ALA A 53 3.41 -13.49 8.00
N HIS A 54 4.46 -12.78 7.62
CA HIS A 54 4.48 -11.32 7.70
C HIS A 54 3.33 -10.79 6.84
N ILE A 55 2.53 -9.89 7.39
CA ILE A 55 1.43 -9.26 6.66
C ILE A 55 2.03 -8.25 5.68
N ARG A 56 1.87 -8.48 4.38
CA ARG A 56 2.39 -7.62 3.32
C ARG A 56 1.39 -6.51 3.05
N VAL A 57 1.76 -5.27 3.38
CA VAL A 57 0.87 -4.11 3.27
C VAL A 57 1.35 -3.18 2.17
N GLY A 58 0.46 -2.85 1.24
CA GLY A 58 0.75 -1.94 0.14
C GLY A 58 0.26 -0.52 0.36
N ASN A 59 1.05 0.46 -0.08
CA ASN A 59 0.70 1.87 -0.11
C ASN A 59 1.23 2.57 -1.36
N VAL A 60 0.47 3.55 -1.85
CA VAL A 60 0.86 4.34 -3.03
C VAL A 60 1.91 5.40 -2.69
N VAL A 61 1.76 6.04 -1.52
CA VAL A 61 2.63 7.14 -1.12
C VAL A 61 3.90 6.60 -0.46
N HIS A 62 5.06 7.18 -0.75
CA HIS A 62 6.29 6.87 -0.01
C HIS A 62 6.27 7.62 1.33
N VAL A 63 6.19 6.89 2.44
CA VAL A 63 6.07 7.47 3.78
C VAL A 63 7.45 7.87 4.28
N THR A 64 7.69 9.18 4.32
CA THR A 64 8.95 9.76 4.81
C THR A 64 8.68 10.67 6.00
N PRO A 65 9.67 10.94 6.86
CA PRO A 65 9.52 11.91 7.94
C PRO A 65 9.07 13.29 7.46
N THR A 66 9.58 13.74 6.31
CA THR A 66 9.19 15.00 5.67
C THR A 66 7.75 14.99 5.18
N TRP A 67 7.27 13.87 4.64
CA TRP A 67 5.86 13.79 4.24
C TRP A 67 4.94 13.76 5.46
N LEU A 68 5.28 12.96 6.48
CA LEU A 68 4.52 12.88 7.73
C LEU A 68 4.39 14.23 8.45
N SER A 69 5.42 15.09 8.39
CA SER A 69 5.37 16.42 9.01
C SER A 69 4.39 17.38 8.33
N THR A 70 3.94 17.08 7.12
CA THR A 70 2.97 17.90 6.36
C THR A 70 1.53 17.44 6.57
N LEU A 71 1.33 16.38 7.36
CA LEU A 71 0.03 15.79 7.61
C LEU A 71 -0.62 16.36 8.86
N SER A 72 -1.95 16.34 8.89
CA SER A 72 -2.69 16.59 10.12
C SER A 72 -2.33 15.56 11.20
N SER A 73 -2.56 15.89 12.47
CA SER A 73 -2.26 14.97 13.58
C SER A 73 -3.02 13.64 13.48
N GLN A 74 -4.20 13.61 12.84
CA GLN A 74 -4.95 12.38 12.61
C GLN A 74 -4.31 11.53 11.50
N GLN A 75 -3.98 12.15 10.36
CA GLN A 75 -3.32 11.50 9.23
C GLN A 75 -1.95 10.94 9.63
N ALA A 76 -1.11 11.74 10.28
CA ALA A 76 0.21 11.32 10.76
C ALA A 76 0.11 10.12 11.72
N ARG A 77 -0.86 10.14 12.64
CA ARG A 77 -1.09 9.05 13.60
C ARG A 77 -1.45 7.74 12.91
N PHE A 78 -2.36 7.77 11.93
CA PHE A 78 -2.75 6.58 11.17
C PHE A 78 -1.54 5.90 10.55
N TYR A 79 -0.70 6.65 9.81
CA TYR A 79 0.49 6.09 9.19
C TYR A 79 1.55 5.67 10.21
N ASN A 80 1.76 6.44 11.29
CA ASN A 80 2.72 6.08 12.33
C ASN A 80 2.34 4.75 13.02
N VAL A 81 1.06 4.58 13.39
CA VAL A 81 0.59 3.32 13.99
C VAL A 81 0.65 2.16 13.01
N LEU A 82 0.33 2.40 11.73
CA LEU A 82 0.40 1.37 10.70
C LEU A 82 1.85 0.91 10.47
N VAL A 83 2.77 1.83 10.21
CA VAL A 83 4.19 1.54 9.95
C VAL A 83 4.89 0.91 11.18
N ALA A 84 4.47 1.27 12.39
CA ALA A 84 4.98 0.67 13.63
C ALA A 84 4.36 -0.69 13.97
N SER A 85 3.44 -1.22 13.15
CA SER A 85 2.80 -2.50 13.41
C SER A 85 3.81 -3.66 13.30
N PRO A 86 3.90 -4.56 14.29
CA PRO A 86 4.79 -5.71 14.25
C PRO A 86 4.29 -6.75 13.23
N ASP A 87 5.19 -7.66 12.83
CA ASP A 87 4.90 -8.79 11.94
C ASP A 87 4.32 -8.34 10.57
N MET A 88 4.80 -7.19 10.06
CA MET A 88 4.34 -6.56 8.82
C MET A 88 5.51 -6.26 7.88
N ASP A 89 5.34 -6.55 6.59
CA ASP A 89 6.19 -6.07 5.52
C ASP A 89 5.55 -4.85 4.85
N TRP A 90 6.16 -3.69 5.03
CA TRP A 90 5.66 -2.42 4.49
C TRP A 90 6.19 -2.18 3.07
N HIS A 91 5.28 -2.10 2.11
CA HIS A 91 5.58 -1.79 0.72
C HIS A 91 4.93 -0.47 0.35
N ASP A 92 5.72 0.59 0.16
CA ASP A 92 5.21 1.92 -0.14
C ASP A 92 5.80 2.52 -1.42
N GLY A 93 5.28 3.67 -1.84
CA GLY A 93 5.69 4.29 -3.10
C GLY A 93 5.29 3.50 -4.35
N MET A 94 4.33 2.56 -4.24
CA MET A 94 3.93 1.72 -5.35
C MET A 94 2.99 2.46 -6.32
N PRO A 95 3.17 2.32 -7.65
CA PRO A 95 2.15 2.78 -8.60
C PRO A 95 0.80 2.12 -8.31
N PHE A 96 -0.30 2.88 -8.39
CA PHE A 96 -1.65 2.41 -8.02
C PHE A 96 -2.02 1.10 -8.73
N ASP A 97 -1.88 1.04 -10.07
CA ASP A 97 -2.21 -0.16 -10.86
C ASP A 97 -1.37 -1.38 -10.44
N ARG A 98 -0.11 -1.16 -10.05
CA ARG A 98 0.77 -2.23 -9.57
C ARG A 98 0.35 -2.72 -8.20
N MET A 99 0.04 -1.81 -7.28
CA MET A 99 -0.48 -2.16 -5.94
C MET A 99 -1.77 -2.97 -6.08
N MET A 100 -2.73 -2.49 -6.88
CA MET A 100 -4.00 -3.19 -7.12
C MET A 100 -3.79 -4.57 -7.76
N SER A 101 -2.89 -4.67 -8.76
CA SER A 101 -2.54 -5.96 -9.37
C SER A 101 -1.95 -6.94 -8.36
N LEU A 102 -1.05 -6.50 -7.48
CA LEU A 102 -0.45 -7.38 -6.46
C LEU A 102 -1.48 -7.80 -5.41
N TYR A 103 -2.34 -6.89 -4.99
CA TYR A 103 -3.41 -7.17 -4.04
C TYR A 103 -4.40 -8.20 -4.61
N ASN A 104 -4.89 -8.00 -5.83
CA ASN A 104 -5.82 -8.94 -6.48
C ASN A 104 -5.22 -10.33 -6.73
N GLN A 105 -3.88 -10.44 -6.79
CA GLN A 105 -3.16 -11.70 -6.95
C GLN A 105 -2.80 -12.39 -5.62
N GLY A 106 -3.15 -11.81 -4.48
CA GLY A 106 -2.78 -12.33 -3.15
C GLY A 106 -1.29 -12.14 -2.80
N ASN A 107 -0.58 -11.30 -3.54
CA ASN A 107 0.82 -10.94 -3.27
C ASN A 107 0.96 -9.83 -2.22
N LEU A 108 -0.13 -9.08 -1.97
CA LEU A 108 -0.30 -8.20 -0.82
C LEU A 108 -1.50 -8.71 -0.01
N ASP A 109 -1.36 -8.70 1.31
CA ASP A 109 -2.40 -9.13 2.24
C ASP A 109 -3.36 -7.99 2.57
N CYS A 110 -2.82 -6.75 2.66
CA CYS A 110 -3.57 -5.52 2.86
C CYS A 110 -3.07 -4.38 1.97
N ILE A 111 -3.91 -3.36 1.80
CA ILE A 111 -3.59 -2.10 1.11
C ILE A 111 -4.18 -0.90 1.86
N VAL A 112 -3.53 0.26 1.76
CA VAL A 112 -4.12 1.55 2.09
C VAL A 112 -4.86 2.06 0.85
N ALA A 113 -6.19 2.10 0.92
CA ALA A 113 -7.06 2.42 -0.22
C ALA A 113 -8.38 3.05 0.23
N GLU A 114 -9.17 3.54 -0.74
CA GLU A 114 -10.45 4.22 -0.50
C GLU A 114 -11.48 3.36 0.25
N GLY A 115 -11.83 3.74 1.48
CA GLY A 115 -12.64 2.91 2.37
C GLY A 115 -14.10 2.68 1.96
N TYR A 116 -14.66 3.57 1.14
CA TYR A 116 -16.03 3.43 0.63
C TYR A 116 -16.14 2.48 -0.57
N ARG A 117 -15.01 1.98 -1.09
CA ARG A 117 -14.94 0.98 -2.17
C ARG A 117 -14.35 -0.33 -1.63
N ALA A 118 -14.97 -0.88 -0.60
CA ALA A 118 -14.59 -2.20 -0.11
C ALA A 118 -14.71 -3.22 -1.24
N LEU A 119 -13.61 -3.90 -1.54
CA LEU A 119 -13.57 -4.94 -2.56
C LEU A 119 -14.28 -6.19 -2.03
N GLU A 120 -14.84 -7.00 -2.92
CA GLU A 120 -15.49 -8.24 -2.52
C GLU A 120 -14.48 -9.17 -1.80
N GLY A 121 -14.90 -9.79 -0.70
CA GLY A 121 -14.01 -10.66 0.09
C GLY A 121 -12.97 -9.92 0.93
N THR A 122 -13.18 -8.63 1.21
CA THR A 122 -12.28 -7.83 2.05
C THR A 122 -12.90 -7.40 3.37
N ILE A 123 -12.02 -7.12 4.33
CA ILE A 123 -12.32 -6.51 5.62
C ILE A 123 -11.62 -5.16 5.70
N ILE A 124 -12.25 -4.18 6.33
CA ILE A 124 -11.76 -2.81 6.41
C ILE A 124 -11.59 -2.37 7.87
N SER A 125 -10.56 -1.56 8.13
CA SER A 125 -10.32 -0.93 9.43
C SER A 125 -11.48 -0.01 9.80
N ARG A 126 -11.77 0.09 11.11
CA ARG A 126 -12.77 1.04 11.64
C ARG A 126 -12.25 2.48 11.65
N HIS A 127 -10.95 2.66 11.49
CA HIS A 127 -10.31 3.96 11.38
C HIS A 127 -10.01 4.30 9.93
N ASP A 128 -10.32 5.52 9.55
CA ASP A 128 -9.98 6.11 8.27
C ASP A 128 -9.30 7.47 8.45
N VAL A 129 -8.74 7.96 7.35
CA VAL A 129 -8.14 9.29 7.25
C VAL A 129 -8.58 9.96 5.97
N LEU A 130 -9.02 11.21 6.10
CA LEU A 130 -9.48 12.03 4.99
C LEU A 130 -8.31 12.85 4.45
N PHE A 131 -8.16 12.85 3.13
CA PHE A 131 -7.24 13.70 2.39
C PHE A 131 -8.03 14.55 1.39
N GLU A 132 -7.86 15.86 1.46
CA GLU A 132 -8.36 16.78 0.44
C GLU A 132 -7.26 17.03 -0.57
N LEU A 133 -7.53 16.74 -1.84
CA LEU A 133 -6.67 17.16 -2.94
C LEU A 133 -7.08 18.57 -3.35
N VAL A 134 -6.12 19.49 -3.27
CA VAL A 134 -6.30 20.92 -3.52
C VAL A 134 -5.34 21.38 -4.62
N ILE A 135 -5.59 22.59 -5.11
CA ILE A 135 -4.79 23.21 -6.17
C ILE A 135 -3.78 24.13 -5.53
N PHE A 136 -2.50 23.92 -5.84
CA PHE A 136 -1.42 24.83 -5.49
C PHE A 136 -0.97 25.61 -6.72
N GLY A 137 -0.69 26.89 -6.54
CA GLY A 137 -0.14 27.77 -7.57
C GLY A 137 1.04 28.55 -7.01
N ARG A 138 1.67 29.35 -7.86
CA ARG A 138 2.74 30.26 -7.43
C ARG A 138 2.12 31.44 -6.69
N THR A 139 2.71 31.82 -5.55
CA THR A 139 2.22 32.93 -4.74
C THR A 139 2.07 34.21 -5.56
N GLY A 140 0.86 34.78 -5.55
CA GLY A 140 0.54 36.03 -6.26
C GLY A 140 0.42 35.93 -7.78
N ASP A 141 0.48 34.72 -8.37
CA ASP A 141 0.20 34.53 -9.81
C ASP A 141 -1.33 34.50 -10.06
N SER A 142 -1.76 35.01 -11.21
CA SER A 142 -3.17 35.04 -11.60
C SER A 142 -3.42 34.06 -12.75
N LEU A 143 -4.41 33.19 -12.59
CA LEU A 143 -4.83 32.24 -13.63
C LEU A 143 -5.85 32.85 -14.61
N LEU A 144 -6.41 34.03 -14.30
CA LEU A 144 -7.51 34.63 -15.07
C LEU A 144 -7.09 34.99 -16.50
N ASP A 145 -5.85 35.44 -16.68
CA ASP A 145 -5.33 35.92 -17.97
C ASP A 145 -4.71 34.79 -18.82
N ARG A 146 -4.82 33.53 -18.37
CA ARG A 146 -4.27 32.38 -19.09
C ARG A 146 -5.24 31.92 -20.17
N ASN A 147 -4.73 31.65 -21.38
CA ASN A 147 -5.51 31.05 -22.47
C ASN A 147 -5.68 29.53 -22.29
N VAL A 148 -4.72 28.89 -21.61
CA VAL A 148 -4.66 27.46 -21.28
C VAL A 148 -4.03 27.37 -19.89
N ILE A 149 -4.51 26.47 -19.05
CA ILE A 149 -3.92 26.21 -17.73
C ILE A 149 -3.20 24.87 -17.75
N THR A 150 -1.92 24.88 -17.43
CA THR A 150 -1.10 23.68 -17.31
C THR A 150 -1.18 23.12 -15.89
N VAL A 151 -1.72 21.91 -15.75
CA VAL A 151 -1.95 21.25 -14.46
C VAL A 151 -0.97 20.10 -14.29
N GLY A 152 -0.07 20.22 -13.32
CA GLY A 152 0.75 19.13 -12.82
C GLY A 152 -0.06 18.16 -11.95
N TYR A 153 0.01 16.87 -12.27
CA TYR A 153 -0.60 15.80 -11.49
C TYR A 153 0.34 14.60 -11.42
N LEU A 154 0.28 13.79 -10.36
CA LEU A 154 1.02 12.54 -10.32
C LEU A 154 0.52 11.61 -11.43
N ALA A 155 1.40 11.16 -12.32
CA ALA A 155 1.04 10.31 -13.45
C ALA A 155 0.47 8.94 -13.03
N THR A 156 0.61 8.57 -11.76
CA THR A 156 0.03 7.38 -11.15
C THR A 156 -1.42 7.58 -10.68
N LEU A 157 -1.96 8.79 -10.80
CA LEU A 157 -3.32 9.14 -10.41
C LEU A 157 -4.16 9.47 -11.65
N PRO A 158 -5.49 9.25 -11.60
CA PRO A 158 -6.38 9.72 -12.65
C PRO A 158 -6.37 11.25 -12.72
N LYS A 159 -6.67 11.76 -13.92
CA LYS A 159 -6.93 13.20 -14.12
C LYS A 159 -8.23 13.56 -13.41
N LEU A 160 -8.19 14.61 -12.61
CA LEU A 160 -9.34 15.08 -11.82
C LEU A 160 -10.13 16.13 -12.60
N GLU A 161 -11.40 16.29 -12.24
CA GLU A 161 -12.18 17.44 -12.68
C GLU A 161 -11.63 18.70 -12.02
N MET A 162 -11.45 19.78 -12.80
CA MET A 162 -10.83 21.01 -12.33
C MET A 162 -11.80 22.18 -12.47
N PRO A 163 -11.75 23.17 -11.56
CA PRO A 163 -12.70 24.28 -11.52
C PRO A 163 -12.38 25.41 -12.52
N PHE A 164 -11.61 25.11 -13.57
CA PHE A 164 -11.14 26.10 -14.53
C PHE A 164 -12.10 26.22 -15.71
N ALA A 165 -12.37 27.46 -16.13
CA ALA A 165 -13.12 27.73 -17.36
C ALA A 165 -12.23 27.57 -18.62
N GLN A 166 -10.92 27.77 -18.45
CA GLN A 166 -9.92 27.63 -19.49
C GLN A 166 -9.69 26.15 -19.86
N PRO A 167 -9.28 25.85 -21.10
CA PRO A 167 -8.75 24.54 -21.46
C PRO A 167 -7.57 24.13 -20.58
N ILE A 168 -7.47 22.83 -20.30
CA ILE A 168 -6.45 22.26 -19.42
C ILE A 168 -5.44 21.45 -20.21
N GLU A 169 -4.16 21.77 -20.03
CA GLU A 169 -3.05 20.95 -20.47
C GLU A 169 -2.50 20.13 -19.29
N TRP A 170 -2.51 18.82 -19.41
CA TRP A 170 -2.10 17.93 -18.31
C TRP A 170 -0.61 17.60 -18.38
N TYR A 171 0.11 17.87 -17.29
CA TYR A 171 1.53 17.54 -17.15
C TYR A 171 1.72 16.39 -16.15
N GLY A 172 2.11 15.21 -16.66
CA GLY A 172 2.34 14.02 -15.83
C GLY A 172 3.65 14.11 -15.02
N LEU A 173 3.53 14.13 -13.70
CA LEU A 173 4.65 14.21 -12.76
C LEU A 173 5.07 12.83 -12.27
N ARG A 174 6.38 12.65 -12.06
CA ARG A 174 6.90 11.48 -11.36
C ARG A 174 6.81 11.63 -9.85
N THR A 175 6.97 12.85 -9.34
CA THR A 175 6.91 13.16 -7.91
C THR A 175 6.28 14.53 -7.68
N ILE A 176 5.68 14.73 -6.49
CA ILE A 176 5.13 16.03 -6.11
C ILE A 176 6.24 17.10 -6.00
N ARG A 177 7.43 16.73 -5.52
CA ARG A 177 8.60 17.61 -5.45
C ARG A 177 8.97 18.17 -6.82
N GLN A 178 8.97 17.33 -7.86
CA GLN A 178 9.18 17.79 -9.24
C GLN A 178 8.12 18.82 -9.64
N GLY A 179 6.85 18.56 -9.32
CA GLY A 179 5.75 19.49 -9.58
C GLY A 179 5.95 20.84 -8.92
N ALA A 180 6.34 20.85 -7.64
CA ALA A 180 6.61 22.07 -6.88
C ALA A 180 7.68 22.94 -7.56
N GLU A 181 8.81 22.34 -7.97
CA GLU A 181 9.85 23.08 -8.69
C GLU A 181 9.33 23.66 -10.01
N LEU A 182 8.51 22.91 -10.76
CA LEU A 182 7.95 23.37 -12.03
C LEU A 182 6.95 24.54 -11.84
N VAL A 183 6.16 24.54 -10.76
CA VAL A 183 5.28 25.68 -10.40
C VAL A 183 6.11 26.92 -10.07
N ARG A 184 7.16 26.76 -9.25
CA ARG A 184 8.04 27.88 -8.84
C ARG A 184 8.70 28.58 -10.03
N VAL A 185 9.15 27.82 -11.03
CA VAL A 185 9.75 28.39 -12.24
C VAL A 185 8.74 28.74 -13.34
N GLY A 186 7.44 28.55 -13.09
CA GLY A 186 6.36 28.89 -14.03
C GLY A 186 6.31 28.01 -15.29
N ARG A 187 6.82 26.78 -15.21
CA ARG A 187 6.71 25.79 -16.31
C ARG A 187 5.36 25.07 -16.34
N ILE A 188 4.72 24.97 -15.18
CA ILE A 188 3.31 24.58 -15.05
C ILE A 188 2.62 25.67 -14.23
N ASP A 189 1.34 25.90 -14.48
CA ASP A 189 0.59 26.95 -13.78
C ASP A 189 0.21 26.50 -12.36
N VAL A 190 -0.26 25.26 -12.24
CA VAL A 190 -0.73 24.72 -10.97
C VAL A 190 -0.34 23.26 -10.77
N LEU A 191 -0.36 22.82 -9.51
CA LEU A 191 -0.08 21.47 -9.06
C LEU A 191 -1.24 20.97 -8.19
N VAL A 192 -1.71 19.74 -8.42
CA VAL A 192 -2.65 19.09 -7.49
C VAL A 192 -1.89 18.21 -6.49
N ALA A 193 -2.12 18.45 -5.20
CA ALA A 193 -1.58 17.65 -4.10
C ALA A 193 -2.50 17.69 -2.88
N HIS A 194 -2.18 16.98 -1.80
CA HIS A 194 -2.99 17.05 -0.59
C HIS A 194 -2.84 18.41 0.12
N ALA A 195 -3.92 18.86 0.77
CA ALA A 195 -3.92 20.03 1.62
C ALA A 195 -2.85 19.92 2.73
N GLY A 196 -2.29 21.05 3.16
CA GLY A 196 -1.23 21.11 4.17
C GLY A 196 0.19 20.92 3.64
N LEU A 197 0.36 20.46 2.38
CA LEU A 197 1.68 20.06 1.88
C LEU A 197 2.69 21.22 1.78
N PHE A 198 2.21 22.44 1.49
CA PHE A 198 3.03 23.61 1.25
C PHE A 198 2.70 24.79 2.18
N ASP A 199 2.09 24.53 3.35
CA ASP A 199 1.65 25.61 4.27
C ASP A 199 2.80 26.51 4.75
N GLU A 200 4.03 25.98 4.79
CA GLU A 200 5.24 26.72 5.16
C GLU A 200 6.08 27.20 3.95
N ASP A 201 5.61 27.01 2.71
CA ASP A 201 6.33 27.40 1.50
C ASP A 201 6.04 28.87 1.13
N PRO A 202 7.06 29.74 1.00
CA PRO A 202 6.83 31.15 0.68
C PRO A 202 6.50 31.43 -0.80
N LEU A 203 6.73 30.47 -1.70
CA LEU A 203 6.60 30.64 -3.16
C LEU A 203 5.44 29.87 -3.78
N ILE A 204 4.85 28.95 -3.01
CA ILE A 204 3.72 28.12 -3.43
C ILE A 204 2.60 28.35 -2.42
N GLU A 205 1.41 28.64 -2.91
CA GLU A 205 0.23 28.83 -2.07
C GLU A 205 -0.93 27.95 -2.55
N GLN A 206 -1.80 27.55 -1.61
CA GLN A 206 -3.07 26.92 -1.96
C GLN A 206 -3.97 27.97 -2.62
N MET A 207 -4.42 27.67 -3.83
CA MET A 207 -5.34 28.52 -4.58
C MET A 207 -6.72 28.53 -3.92
N PRO A 208 -7.51 29.62 -4.03
CA PRO A 208 -8.79 29.80 -3.35
C PRO A 208 -9.94 29.03 -4.06
N PHE A 209 -9.72 27.74 -4.33
CA PHE A 209 -10.71 26.82 -4.88
C PHE A 209 -11.10 25.79 -3.82
N PRO A 210 -12.33 25.24 -3.87
CA PRO A 210 -12.66 24.07 -3.07
C PRO A 210 -11.74 22.89 -3.44
N PRO A 211 -11.60 21.88 -2.56
CA PRO A 211 -10.92 20.64 -2.90
C PRO A 211 -11.45 20.05 -4.20
N VAL A 212 -10.54 19.68 -5.11
CA VAL A 212 -10.90 19.04 -6.39
C VAL A 212 -11.25 17.57 -6.23
N HIS A 213 -10.80 16.96 -5.14
CA HIS A 213 -11.16 15.60 -4.80
C HIS A 213 -10.96 15.36 -3.30
N VAL A 214 -11.82 14.54 -2.71
CA VAL A 214 -11.71 14.13 -1.30
C VAL A 214 -11.57 12.62 -1.25
N VAL A 215 -10.49 12.15 -0.63
CA VAL A 215 -10.15 10.73 -0.53
C VAL A 215 -10.23 10.31 0.93
N VAL A 216 -11.07 9.32 1.23
CA VAL A 216 -11.12 8.69 2.55
C VAL A 216 -10.35 7.38 2.47
N LEU A 217 -9.15 7.35 3.02
CA LEU A 217 -8.28 6.17 3.03
C LEU A 217 -8.47 5.35 4.30
N THR A 218 -8.52 4.03 4.16
CA THR A 218 -8.50 3.07 5.26
C THR A 218 -7.55 1.92 4.93
N LEU A 219 -7.24 1.11 5.93
CA LEU A 219 -6.55 -0.15 5.74
C LEU A 219 -7.59 -1.22 5.34
N GLN A 220 -7.41 -1.81 4.16
CA GLN A 220 -8.24 -2.88 3.63
C GLN A 220 -7.42 -4.15 3.49
N CYS A 221 -7.95 -5.29 3.94
CA CYS A 221 -7.25 -6.57 3.91
C CYS A 221 -8.12 -7.65 3.28
N HIS A 222 -7.49 -8.66 2.67
CA HIS A 222 -8.21 -9.88 2.31
C HIS A 222 -8.80 -10.52 3.56
N ASP A 223 -9.99 -11.10 3.44
CA ASP A 223 -10.68 -11.72 4.57
C ASP A 223 -10.07 -13.10 4.92
N THR A 224 -9.01 -13.07 5.74
CA THR A 224 -8.38 -14.27 6.31
C THR A 224 -8.26 -14.16 7.83
N PRO A 225 -8.14 -15.28 8.58
CA PRO A 225 -7.96 -15.25 10.03
C PRO A 225 -6.77 -14.40 10.48
N GLU A 226 -5.64 -14.48 9.77
CA GLU A 226 -4.42 -13.74 10.05
C GLU A 226 -4.64 -12.23 9.85
N ASN A 227 -5.25 -11.85 8.74
CA ASN A 227 -5.54 -10.45 8.42
C ASN A 227 -6.56 -9.85 9.38
N ARG A 228 -7.57 -10.61 9.83
CA ARG A 228 -8.52 -10.17 10.87
C ARG A 228 -7.80 -9.86 12.18
N SER A 229 -6.86 -10.72 12.59
CA SER A 229 -6.07 -10.52 13.81
C SER A 229 -5.15 -9.29 13.71
N PHE A 230 -4.50 -9.12 12.57
CA PHE A 230 -3.68 -7.96 12.25
C PHE A 230 -4.49 -6.66 12.29
N LEU A 231 -5.60 -6.62 11.56
CA LEU A 231 -6.50 -5.46 11.48
C LEU A 231 -7.07 -5.08 12.84
N SER A 232 -7.52 -6.07 13.63
CA SER A 232 -8.02 -5.84 14.99
C SER A 232 -6.93 -5.28 15.91
N SER A 233 -5.68 -5.70 15.73
CA SER A 233 -4.55 -5.17 16.49
C SER A 233 -4.20 -3.73 16.08
N PHE A 234 -4.28 -3.42 14.79
CA PHE A 234 -4.13 -2.06 14.28
C PHE A 234 -5.20 -1.13 14.87
N ASP A 235 -6.47 -1.51 14.78
CA ASP A 235 -7.60 -0.76 15.33
C ASP A 235 -7.43 -0.47 16.82
N ARG A 236 -7.06 -1.49 17.62
CA ARG A 236 -6.84 -1.31 19.06
C ARG A 236 -5.70 -0.33 19.35
N ARG A 237 -4.62 -0.34 18.56
CA ARG A 237 -3.52 0.63 18.71
C ARG A 237 -3.96 2.04 18.36
N MET A 238 -4.77 2.20 17.31
CA MET A 238 -5.34 3.49 16.94
C MET A 238 -6.23 4.06 18.06
N ASP A 239 -7.12 3.25 18.63
CA ASP A 239 -7.94 3.62 19.78
C ASP A 239 -7.08 4.04 20.99
N THR A 240 -6.05 3.25 21.32
CA THR A 240 -5.13 3.54 22.44
C THR A 240 -4.38 4.87 22.27
N GLU A 241 -3.85 5.12 21.06
CA GLU A 241 -3.13 6.37 20.79
C GLU A 241 -4.08 7.58 20.78
N ARG A 242 -5.34 7.42 20.33
CA ARG A 242 -6.35 8.47 20.44
C ARG A 242 -6.58 8.85 21.90
N GLU A 243 -6.88 7.87 22.75
CA GLU A 243 -7.12 8.08 24.17
C GLU A 243 -5.92 8.72 24.87
N ARG A 244 -4.70 8.31 24.50
CA ARG A 244 -3.47 8.91 25.05
C ARG A 244 -3.38 10.41 24.78
N VAL A 245 -3.71 10.84 23.55
CA VAL A 245 -3.65 12.25 23.16
C VAL A 245 -4.78 13.06 23.81
N GLU A 246 -5.98 12.49 23.90
CA GLU A 246 -7.13 13.13 24.56
C GLU A 246 -6.87 13.34 26.06
N ASN A 247 -6.16 12.41 26.72
CA ASN A 247 -5.85 12.43 28.15
C ASN A 247 -4.52 13.13 28.52
N LEU A 248 -3.86 13.83 27.60
CA LEU A 248 -2.67 14.63 27.93
C LEU A 248 -3.05 15.80 28.87
N PRO A 249 -2.31 16.05 29.97
CA PRO A 249 -2.58 17.19 30.84
C PRO A 249 -2.39 18.50 30.05
N GLY A 250 -3.50 19.15 29.69
CA GLY A 250 -3.52 20.38 28.90
C GLY A 250 -4.62 20.44 27.82
N SER A 251 -5.10 19.30 27.32
CA SER A 251 -6.21 19.24 26.34
C SER A 251 -7.55 19.67 26.96
N HIS A 252 -7.82 19.27 28.20
CA HIS A 252 -9.01 19.66 28.96
C HIS A 252 -9.02 21.13 29.40
N GLN A 253 -7.86 21.78 29.49
CA GLN A 253 -7.76 23.17 29.95
C GLN A 253 -8.11 24.17 28.84
N LEU A 254 -7.83 23.82 27.57
CA LEU A 254 -8.23 24.60 26.40
C LEU A 254 -9.74 24.49 26.13
N LEU A 255 -10.34 23.29 26.25
CA LEU A 255 -11.78 23.10 26.06
C LEU A 255 -12.64 23.92 27.04
N LEU A 256 -12.19 24.08 28.30
CA LEU A 256 -12.89 24.92 29.28
C LEU A 256 -12.68 26.43 29.05
N GLN A 257 -11.58 26.83 28.41
CA GLN A 257 -11.35 28.23 28.02
C GLN A 257 -12.18 28.66 26.81
N PHE A 258 -12.49 27.76 25.88
CA PHE A 258 -13.36 28.07 24.73
C PHE A 258 -14.86 28.05 25.06
N MET A 259 -15.28 27.37 26.12
CA MET A 259 -16.68 27.35 26.57
C MET A 259 -17.03 28.47 27.57
N SER A 260 -16.10 29.39 27.83
CA SER A 260 -16.28 30.51 28.76
C SER A 260 -16.21 31.90 28.13
N TYR A 261 -16.40 32.00 26.80
CA TYR A 261 -16.62 33.25 26.07
C TYR A 261 -17.96 33.25 25.32
#